data_AF-A0A3C0KX25-F1
#
_entry.id   AF-A0A3C0KX25-F1
#
_cell.length_a   1.000
_cell.length_b   1.000
_cell.length_c   1.000
_cell.angle_alpha   90.00
_cell.angle_beta   90.00
_cell.angle_gamma   90.00
#
_symmetry.space_group_name_H-M   'P 1'
#
loop_
_entity.id
_entity.type
_entity.pdbx_description
1 polymer ?
#
loop_
_entity_poly.entity_id
_entity_poly.type
_entity_poly.pdbx_seq_one_letter_code
_entity_poly.pdbx_strand_id
1 'polypeptide(L)'
;MDLWFGYTQLSFWQIYNSAFSDPFRDTNYEPELLLNFRTDYDLFGLKGRIINIGINHQSNGRAEPLSRSWNRIVANFGFEKSNFNLLVKTWYRIPESANNDDNPGIEAYMGYGEIWGSYYWGKHKFGVMFRNNLRLGDNKGAAQIEWGFPLPFINNDRFSGYVQYFNGYGEGLLDYNASSNRIGIGFILTDWR
;
A
#
# COMPACT_ATOMS: atom_id res chain seq x y z
N MET A 1 -1.83 -1.94 -24.62
CA MET A 1 -1.22 -0.85 -23.84
C MET A 1 -2.37 0.03 -23.49
N ASP A 2 -2.62 0.15 -22.19
CA ASP A 2 -3.90 0.60 -21.68
C ASP A 2 -3.61 1.77 -20.75
N LEU A 3 -4.38 2.86 -20.83
CA LEU A 3 -4.28 3.95 -19.85
C LEU A 3 -5.22 3.61 -18.69
N TRP A 4 -4.66 3.48 -17.49
CA TRP A 4 -5.39 3.19 -16.25
C TRP A 4 -5.38 4.41 -15.34
N PHE A 5 -6.51 4.67 -14.70
CA PHE A 5 -6.62 5.60 -13.58
C PHE A 5 -6.93 4.79 -12.31
N GLY A 6 -6.15 5.00 -11.25
CA GLY A 6 -6.33 4.39 -9.94
C GLY A 6 -6.67 5.45 -8.90
N TYR A 7 -7.39 5.03 -7.86
CA TYR A 7 -7.62 5.83 -6.65
C TYR A 7 -7.65 4.90 -5.45
N THR A 8 -6.66 5.04 -4.57
CA THR A 8 -6.63 4.37 -3.26
C THR A 8 -6.93 5.40 -2.18
N GLN A 9 -7.67 4.98 -1.15
CA GLN A 9 -7.90 5.79 0.05
C GLN A 9 -7.71 4.93 1.30
N LEU A 10 -6.96 5.46 2.26
CA LEU A 10 -6.75 4.86 3.58
C LEU A 10 -7.25 5.84 4.65
N SER A 11 -8.05 5.37 5.62
CA SER A 11 -8.63 6.24 6.65
C SER A 11 -8.50 5.64 8.05
N PHE A 12 -8.05 6.45 9.01
CA PHE A 12 -7.90 6.10 10.42
C PHE A 12 -8.97 6.79 11.25
N TRP A 13 -10.01 6.05 11.63
CA TRP A 13 -11.16 6.55 12.38
C TRP A 13 -11.08 6.19 13.88
N GLN A 14 -11.24 7.17 14.76
CA GLN A 14 -11.30 6.97 16.22
C GLN A 14 -12.74 6.66 16.68
N ILE A 15 -13.34 5.57 16.18
CA ILE A 15 -14.73 5.13 16.45
C ILE A 15 -15.07 4.80 17.93
N TYR A 16 -14.09 4.90 18.83
CA TYR A 16 -14.24 4.67 20.27
C TYR A 16 -13.90 5.92 21.10
N ASN A 17 -13.82 7.09 20.46
CA ASN A 17 -13.42 8.36 21.07
C ASN A 17 -14.61 9.34 21.13
N SER A 18 -15.72 8.86 21.68
CA SER A 18 -16.99 9.58 21.76
C SER A 18 -16.92 10.88 22.57
N ALA A 19 -15.95 10.99 23.50
CA ALA A 19 -15.63 12.23 24.21
C ALA A 19 -15.19 13.38 23.28
N PHE A 20 -14.75 13.08 22.06
CA PHE A 20 -14.37 14.04 21.02
C PHE A 20 -15.19 13.83 19.72
N SER A 21 -16.38 13.22 19.83
CA SER A 21 -17.30 12.94 18.71
C SER A 21 -16.69 12.04 17.61
N ASP A 22 -15.93 11.03 18.00
CA ASP A 22 -15.42 9.94 17.14
C ASP A 22 -14.75 10.43 15.83
N PRO A 23 -13.67 11.22 15.89
CA PRO A 23 -13.12 11.92 14.73
C PRO A 23 -12.27 11.01 13.82
N PHE A 24 -12.19 11.37 12.53
CA PHE A 24 -11.13 10.85 11.65
C PHE A 24 -9.79 11.49 12.02
N ARG A 25 -8.84 10.64 12.44
CA ARG A 25 -7.48 11.03 12.84
C ARG A 25 -6.65 11.42 11.62
N ASP A 26 -6.71 10.62 10.57
CA ASP A 26 -6.06 10.90 9.29
C ASP A 26 -6.80 10.17 8.15
N THR A 27 -6.75 10.72 6.95
CA THR A 27 -7.15 10.05 5.71
C THR A 27 -6.10 10.36 4.66
N ASN A 28 -5.66 9.38 3.88
CA ASN A 28 -4.72 9.57 2.79
C ASN A 28 -5.41 9.26 1.47
N TYR A 29 -5.23 10.17 0.52
CA TYR A 29 -5.83 10.21 -0.81
C TYR A 29 -4.73 9.92 -1.82
N GLU A 30 -4.86 8.84 -2.59
CA GLU A 30 -3.81 8.35 -3.50
C GLU A 30 -4.34 8.10 -4.92
N PRO A 31 -4.58 9.17 -5.71
CA PRO A 31 -4.85 9.06 -7.14
C PRO A 31 -3.57 8.78 -7.95
N GLU A 32 -3.70 7.93 -8.97
CA GLU A 32 -2.61 7.59 -9.89
C GLU A 32 -3.08 7.45 -11.35
N LEU A 33 -2.17 7.72 -12.28
CA LEU A 33 -2.38 7.61 -13.72
C LEU A 33 -1.24 6.78 -14.31
N LEU A 34 -1.57 5.60 -14.83
CA LEU A 34 -0.62 4.55 -15.19
C LEU A 34 -0.77 4.12 -16.65
N LEU A 35 0.36 3.98 -17.37
CA LEU A 35 0.43 3.22 -18.61
C LEU A 35 0.65 1.75 -18.27
N ASN A 36 -0.33 0.90 -18.60
CA ASN A 36 -0.28 -0.54 -18.41
C ASN A 36 0.21 -1.27 -19.67
N PHE A 37 1.28 -2.05 -19.50
CA PHE A 37 1.84 -2.95 -20.50
C PHE A 37 1.64 -4.38 -20.04
N ARG A 38 0.81 -5.13 -20.78
CA ARG A 38 0.61 -6.57 -20.57
C ARG A 38 1.77 -7.33 -21.18
N THR A 39 2.31 -8.32 -20.47
CA THR A 39 3.50 -9.08 -20.87
C THR A 39 3.31 -10.59 -20.64
N ASP A 40 4.14 -11.41 -21.28
CA ASP A 40 4.27 -12.84 -20.98
C ASP A 40 5.73 -13.29 -21.19
N TYR A 41 6.61 -12.85 -20.30
CA TYR A 41 8.00 -13.33 -20.24
C TYR A 41 8.20 -14.22 -19.01
N ASP A 42 9.13 -15.15 -19.11
CA ASP A 42 9.54 -16.00 -17.99
C ASP A 42 10.81 -15.45 -17.32
N LEU A 43 10.78 -15.33 -16.00
CA LEU A 43 11.91 -14.93 -15.18
C LEU A 43 12.07 -15.92 -14.02
N PHE A 44 12.96 -16.89 -14.18
CA PHE A 44 13.20 -17.98 -13.21
C PHE A 44 11.92 -18.78 -12.84
N GLY A 45 11.00 -18.94 -13.79
CA GLY A 45 9.71 -19.60 -13.61
C GLY A 45 8.66 -18.75 -12.88
N LEU A 46 8.86 -17.43 -12.77
CA LEU A 46 7.79 -16.44 -12.55
C LEU A 46 7.36 -15.90 -13.92
N LYS A 47 6.05 -15.80 -14.18
CA LYS A 47 5.54 -15.13 -15.40
C LYS A 47 5.37 -13.64 -15.13
N GLY A 48 6.13 -12.79 -15.81
CA GLY A 48 5.92 -11.35 -15.78
C GLY A 48 4.69 -10.98 -16.60
N ARG A 49 3.63 -10.51 -15.94
CA ARG A 49 2.29 -10.28 -16.52
C ARG A 49 1.95 -8.83 -16.81
N ILE A 50 2.38 -7.92 -15.93
CA ILE A 50 2.14 -6.49 -16.08
C ILE A 50 3.40 -5.69 -15.74
N ILE A 51 3.60 -4.63 -16.50
CA ILE A 51 4.46 -3.51 -16.14
C ILE A 51 3.56 -2.26 -16.15
N ASN A 52 3.54 -1.51 -15.06
CA ASN A 52 2.88 -0.22 -15.00
C ASN A 52 3.94 0.88 -14.83
N ILE A 53 3.84 1.96 -15.60
CA ILE A 53 4.69 3.15 -15.42
C ILE A 53 3.78 4.37 -15.43
N GLY A 54 3.96 5.30 -14.51
CA GLY A 54 3.10 6.48 -14.45
C GLY A 54 3.41 7.45 -13.33
N ILE A 55 2.41 8.28 -13.01
CA ILE A 55 2.45 9.25 -11.93
C ILE A 55 1.46 8.89 -10.83
N ASN A 56 1.85 9.15 -9.59
CA ASN A 56 1.06 8.93 -8.40
C ASN A 56 1.23 10.14 -7.48
N HIS A 57 0.11 10.67 -6.99
CA HIS A 57 0.09 11.69 -5.94
C HIS A 57 -0.43 11.03 -4.67
N GLN A 58 0.15 11.34 -3.52
CA GLN A 58 -0.40 10.93 -2.22
C GLN A 58 -0.38 12.13 -1.27
N SER A 59 -1.53 12.47 -0.69
CA SER A 59 -1.63 13.51 0.33
C SER A 59 -2.68 13.18 1.39
N ASN A 60 -2.68 13.88 2.52
CA ASN A 60 -3.66 13.68 3.60
C ASN A 60 -4.81 14.70 3.65
N GLY A 61 -4.84 15.66 2.73
CA GLY A 61 -5.91 16.68 2.65
C GLY A 61 -6.03 17.59 3.89
N ARG A 62 -5.01 17.64 4.76
CA ARG A 62 -4.94 18.53 5.92
C ARG A 62 -4.35 19.89 5.52
N ALA A 63 -4.55 20.89 6.37
CA ALA A 63 -3.81 22.14 6.33
C ALA A 63 -2.64 22.10 7.32
N GLU A 64 -1.71 23.05 7.18
CA GLU A 64 -0.55 23.17 8.07
C GLU A 64 -0.93 23.39 9.55
N PRO A 65 -0.16 22.83 10.51
CA PRO A 65 1.11 22.09 10.36
C PRO A 65 0.95 20.57 10.13
N LEU A 66 -0.26 20.12 9.80
CA LEU A 66 -0.62 18.71 9.65
C LEU A 66 -0.71 18.26 8.18
N SER A 67 -0.44 19.14 7.20
CA SER A 67 -0.39 18.76 5.80
C SER A 67 0.71 17.74 5.58
N ARG A 68 0.46 16.72 4.78
CA ARG A 68 1.47 15.77 4.32
C ARG A 68 1.15 15.43 2.89
N SER A 69 2.12 15.59 2.01
CA SER A 69 1.99 15.33 0.58
C SER A 69 3.33 15.00 -0.06
N TRP A 70 3.29 14.15 -1.09
CA TRP A 70 4.42 13.88 -1.96
C TRP A 70 3.94 13.39 -3.33
N ASN A 71 4.71 13.73 -4.36
CA ASN A 71 4.45 13.34 -5.74
C ASN A 71 5.50 12.34 -6.22
N ARG A 72 5.09 11.32 -6.97
CA ARG A 72 5.93 10.17 -7.37
C ARG A 72 5.80 9.85 -8.85
N ILE A 73 6.92 9.52 -9.48
CA ILE A 73 6.95 8.66 -10.67
C ILE A 73 7.04 7.23 -10.18
N VAL A 74 6.17 6.34 -10.65
CA VAL A 74 6.09 4.93 -10.21
C VAL A 74 6.40 3.97 -11.36
N ALA A 75 7.01 2.84 -11.02
CA ALA A 75 7.18 1.69 -11.89
C ALA A 75 6.84 0.40 -11.11
N ASN A 76 5.79 -0.31 -11.53
CA ASN A 76 5.29 -1.51 -10.87
C ASN A 76 5.45 -2.73 -11.80
N PHE A 77 5.87 -3.87 -11.24
CA PHE A 77 6.14 -5.10 -11.96
C PHE A 77 5.37 -6.25 -11.30
N GLY A 78 4.35 -6.77 -11.99
CA GLY A 78 3.49 -7.85 -11.50
C GLY A 78 3.82 -9.19 -12.14
N PHE A 79 4.03 -10.20 -11.31
CA PHE A 79 4.39 -11.56 -11.68
C PHE A 79 3.46 -12.60 -11.03
N GLU A 80 3.27 -13.74 -11.68
CA GLU A 80 2.51 -14.89 -11.15
C GLU A 80 3.28 -16.22 -11.26
N LYS A 81 2.89 -17.19 -10.43
CA LYS A 81 3.29 -18.60 -10.52
C LYS A 81 2.27 -19.49 -9.81
N SER A 82 1.39 -20.12 -10.59
CA SER A 82 0.27 -20.94 -10.08
C SER A 82 -0.61 -20.14 -9.09
N ASN A 83 -0.50 -20.38 -7.79
CA ASN A 83 -1.30 -19.72 -6.76
C ASN A 83 -0.58 -18.55 -6.07
N PHE A 84 0.65 -18.22 -6.50
CA PHE A 84 1.48 -17.15 -5.95
C PHE A 84 1.55 -15.96 -6.90
N ASN A 85 1.33 -14.75 -6.37
CA ASN A 85 1.53 -13.50 -7.09
C ASN A 85 2.55 -12.62 -6.35
N LEU A 86 3.42 -11.96 -7.12
CA LEU A 86 4.44 -11.02 -6.65
C LEU A 86 4.24 -9.68 -7.36
N LEU A 87 4.12 -8.59 -6.62
CA LEU A 87 4.08 -7.23 -7.14
C LEU A 87 5.22 -6.43 -6.52
N VAL A 88 6.18 -6.03 -7.36
CA VAL A 88 7.27 -5.13 -6.97
C VAL A 88 6.86 -3.72 -7.37
N LYS A 89 6.64 -2.83 -6.41
CA LYS A 89 6.36 -1.40 -6.64
C LYS A 89 7.64 -0.62 -6.39
N THR A 90 8.06 0.23 -7.32
CA THR A 90 9.19 1.16 -7.13
C THR A 90 8.76 2.58 -7.47
N TRP A 91 9.44 3.56 -6.87
CA TRP A 91 9.14 4.97 -7.09
C TRP A 91 10.35 5.89 -6.95
N TYR A 92 10.27 6.99 -7.68
CA TYR A 92 11.11 8.17 -7.52
C TYR A 92 10.24 9.32 -7.04
N ARG A 93 10.58 9.92 -5.89
CA ARG A 93 9.93 11.16 -5.42
C ARG A 93 10.30 12.29 -6.36
N ILE A 94 9.29 13.00 -6.87
CA ILE A 94 9.48 14.25 -7.62
C ILE A 94 9.90 15.33 -6.61
N PRO A 95 11.07 15.98 -6.76
CA PRO A 95 11.53 16.95 -5.77
C PRO A 95 10.61 18.17 -5.66
N GLU A 96 10.32 18.55 -4.43
CA GLU A 96 9.48 19.71 -4.08
C GLU A 96 10.35 20.85 -3.52
N SER A 97 9.89 22.10 -3.61
CA SER A 97 10.67 23.24 -3.10
C SER A 97 10.63 23.29 -1.58
N ALA A 98 11.71 23.71 -0.91
CA ALA A 98 11.82 23.65 0.56
C ALA A 98 10.75 24.46 1.33
N ASN A 99 10.09 25.42 0.70
CA ASN A 99 8.97 26.20 1.28
C ASN A 99 7.59 25.53 1.07
N ASN A 100 7.55 24.38 0.39
CA ASN A 100 6.37 23.63 -0.03
C ASN A 100 6.67 22.11 0.01
N ASP A 101 7.51 21.67 0.96
CA ASP A 101 7.76 20.26 1.25
C ASP A 101 7.19 19.97 2.65
N ASP A 102 5.97 19.43 2.67
CA ASP A 102 5.21 19.07 3.87
C ASP A 102 5.89 17.98 4.73
N ASN A 103 6.83 17.24 4.16
CA ASN A 103 7.51 16.11 4.78
C ASN A 103 8.93 15.92 4.21
N PRO A 104 9.89 16.79 4.56
CA PRO A 104 11.24 16.74 4.03
C PRO A 104 11.97 15.45 4.42
N GLY A 105 12.43 14.71 3.41
CA GLY A 105 13.10 13.43 3.59
C GLY A 105 12.18 12.26 3.94
N ILE A 106 10.92 12.27 3.51
CA ILE A 106 9.98 11.14 3.59
C ILE A 106 10.58 9.82 3.08
N GLU A 107 11.49 9.86 2.11
CA GLU A 107 12.24 8.72 1.57
C GLU A 107 13.17 8.05 2.62
N ALA A 108 13.49 8.72 3.72
CA ALA A 108 14.19 8.12 4.86
C ALA A 108 13.33 7.07 5.60
N TYR A 109 12.02 7.07 5.39
CA TYR A 109 11.05 6.20 6.05
C TYR A 109 10.32 5.31 5.05
N MET A 110 9.83 5.90 3.96
CA MET A 110 9.15 5.18 2.88
C MET A 110 10.11 4.44 1.95
N GLY A 111 11.35 4.92 1.80
CA GLY A 111 12.28 4.35 0.83
C GLY A 111 11.89 4.61 -0.62
N TYR A 112 12.28 3.66 -1.49
CA TYR A 112 12.22 3.76 -2.95
C TYR A 112 11.36 2.67 -3.61
N GLY A 113 10.72 1.82 -2.80
CA GLY A 113 9.86 0.74 -3.27
C GLY A 113 9.42 -0.21 -2.16
N GLU A 114 8.42 -1.03 -2.46
CA GLU A 114 7.88 -2.08 -1.59
C GLU A 114 7.55 -3.33 -2.43
N ILE A 115 7.67 -4.50 -1.80
CA ILE A 115 7.41 -5.80 -2.42
C ILE A 115 6.19 -6.40 -1.74
N TRP A 116 5.19 -6.74 -2.54
CA TRP A 116 3.98 -7.45 -2.14
C TRP A 116 4.03 -8.88 -2.65
N GLY A 117 3.94 -9.86 -1.75
CA GLY A 117 3.72 -11.27 -2.08
C GLY A 117 2.32 -11.69 -1.64
N SER A 118 1.63 -12.50 -2.43
CA SER A 118 0.36 -13.11 -2.02
C SER A 118 0.23 -14.55 -2.49
N TYR A 119 -0.44 -15.38 -1.69
CA TYR A 119 -0.61 -16.81 -1.93
C TYR A 119 -2.04 -17.26 -1.64
N TYR A 120 -2.62 -18.00 -2.59
CA TYR A 120 -4.01 -18.47 -2.52
C TYR A 120 -4.05 -19.97 -2.17
N TRP A 121 -4.73 -20.32 -1.08
CA TRP A 121 -4.88 -21.71 -0.63
C TRP A 121 -6.35 -22.05 -0.38
N GLY A 122 -6.97 -22.72 -1.34
CA GLY A 122 -8.43 -22.93 -1.32
C GLY A 122 -9.15 -21.58 -1.29
N LYS A 123 -10.01 -21.37 -0.28
CA LYS A 123 -10.69 -20.08 -0.07
C LYS A 123 -9.86 -19.05 0.71
N HIS A 124 -8.69 -19.40 1.26
CA HIS A 124 -7.82 -18.43 1.94
C HIS A 124 -6.96 -17.64 0.95
N LYS A 125 -6.65 -16.39 1.31
CA LYS A 125 -5.60 -15.55 0.71
C LYS A 125 -4.65 -15.15 1.84
N PHE A 126 -3.36 -15.38 1.65
CA PHE A 126 -2.31 -14.84 2.52
C PHE A 126 -1.60 -13.71 1.76
N GLY A 127 -1.31 -12.61 2.43
CA GLY A 127 -0.58 -11.48 1.87
C GLY A 127 0.60 -11.09 2.77
N VAL A 128 1.68 -10.62 2.16
CA VAL A 128 2.82 -10.01 2.85
C VAL A 128 3.28 -8.78 2.07
N MET A 129 3.59 -7.70 2.77
CA MET A 129 4.31 -6.55 2.22
C MET A 129 5.64 -6.39 2.96
N PHE A 130 6.70 -6.05 2.24
CA PHE A 130 7.95 -5.58 2.81
C PHE A 130 8.43 -4.31 2.11
N ARG A 131 8.75 -3.28 2.89
CA ARG A 131 9.26 -1.98 2.42
C ARG A 131 10.54 -1.62 3.17
N ASN A 132 11.51 -1.03 2.48
CA ASN A 132 12.78 -0.65 3.09
C ASN A 132 13.38 0.60 2.44
N ASN A 133 14.07 1.43 3.23
CA ASN A 133 14.75 2.63 2.75
C ASN A 133 16.11 2.35 2.07
N LEU A 134 16.59 1.10 2.10
CA LEU A 134 17.85 0.62 1.52
C LEU A 134 19.11 1.37 2.01
N ARG A 135 19.02 2.08 3.14
CA ARG A 135 20.15 2.79 3.74
C ARG A 135 20.99 1.82 4.56
N LEU A 136 22.32 1.89 4.40
CA LEU A 136 23.27 1.03 5.11
C LEU A 136 23.45 1.38 6.60
N GLY A 137 23.09 2.60 7.00
CA GLY A 137 23.19 3.09 8.38
C GLY A 137 21.82 3.17 9.05
N ASP A 138 21.20 4.35 9.00
CA ASP A 138 19.85 4.62 9.52
C ASP A 138 18.76 3.93 8.67
N ASN A 139 18.68 2.60 8.80
CA ASN A 139 17.75 1.76 8.07
C ASN A 139 16.36 1.80 8.70
N LYS A 140 15.34 2.02 7.86
CA LYS A 140 13.93 2.03 8.23
C LYS A 140 13.11 1.30 7.16
N GLY A 141 11.96 0.79 7.56
CA GLY A 141 11.07 0.04 6.69
C GLY A 141 9.75 -0.30 7.36
N ALA A 142 8.98 -1.17 6.72
CA ALA A 142 7.75 -1.74 7.26
C ALA A 142 7.51 -3.16 6.75
N ALA A 143 6.73 -3.92 7.51
CA ALA A 143 6.21 -5.22 7.13
C ALA A 143 4.73 -5.33 7.52
N GLN A 144 3.90 -5.78 6.57
CA GLN A 144 2.50 -6.09 6.78
C GLN A 144 2.25 -7.58 6.49
N ILE A 145 1.41 -8.22 7.28
CA ILE A 145 0.95 -9.60 7.08
C ILE A 145 -0.57 -9.59 7.03
N GLU A 146 -1.14 -10.27 6.04
CA GLU A 146 -2.57 -10.32 5.78
C GLU A 146 -3.08 -11.76 5.73
N TRP A 147 -4.29 -11.97 6.24
CA TRP A 147 -5.02 -13.22 6.09
C TRP A 147 -6.50 -12.96 5.77
N GLY A 148 -6.87 -13.23 4.52
CA GLY A 148 -8.25 -13.39 4.08
C GLY A 148 -8.72 -14.82 4.28
N PHE A 149 -9.87 -15.02 4.93
CA PHE A 149 -10.44 -16.34 5.22
C PHE A 149 -11.95 -16.41 4.93
N PRO A 150 -12.48 -17.58 4.51
CA PRO A 150 -13.89 -17.74 4.20
C PRO A 150 -14.77 -17.57 5.46
N LEU A 151 -15.95 -16.98 5.28
CA LEU A 151 -16.94 -16.81 6.34
C LEU A 151 -18.05 -17.86 6.14
N PRO A 152 -18.13 -18.91 6.97
CA PRO A 152 -19.07 -20.03 6.75
C PRO A 152 -20.54 -19.64 6.91
N PHE A 153 -20.82 -18.44 7.41
CA PHE A 153 -22.16 -17.85 7.54
C PHE A 153 -22.53 -16.90 6.38
N ILE A 154 -21.65 -16.70 5.39
CA ILE A 154 -21.92 -15.91 4.18
C ILE A 154 -21.82 -16.81 2.95
N ASN A 155 -22.96 -17.10 2.33
CA ASN A 155 -23.06 -17.97 1.14
C ASN A 155 -22.64 -17.25 -0.16
N ASN A 156 -21.52 -16.53 -0.15
CA ASN A 156 -21.06 -15.67 -1.24
C ASN A 156 -19.55 -15.39 -1.13
N ASP A 157 -18.77 -15.85 -2.11
CA ASP A 157 -17.30 -15.73 -2.14
C ASP A 157 -16.76 -14.32 -2.48
N ARG A 158 -17.62 -13.29 -2.52
CA ARG A 158 -17.22 -11.86 -2.64
C ARG A 158 -16.80 -11.21 -1.31
N PHE A 159 -17.03 -11.88 -0.17
CA PHE A 159 -16.63 -11.40 1.15
C PHE A 159 -15.77 -12.44 1.85
N SER A 160 -14.68 -11.97 2.47
CA SER A 160 -13.86 -12.76 3.38
C SER A 160 -13.70 -12.04 4.71
N GLY A 161 -13.52 -12.80 5.79
CA GLY A 161 -12.96 -12.28 7.02
C GLY A 161 -11.50 -11.90 6.78
N TYR A 162 -11.03 -10.87 7.47
CA TYR A 162 -9.72 -10.28 7.23
C TYR A 162 -9.00 -10.00 8.54
N VAL A 163 -7.76 -10.47 8.67
CA VAL A 163 -6.81 -10.06 9.70
C VAL A 163 -5.62 -9.40 9.03
N GLN A 164 -5.20 -8.25 9.58
CA GLN A 164 -3.97 -7.55 9.19
C GLN A 164 -3.11 -7.34 10.43
N TYR A 165 -1.84 -7.74 10.36
CA TYR A 165 -0.81 -7.30 11.31
C TYR A 165 0.17 -6.35 10.61
N PHE A 166 0.71 -5.43 11.38
CA PHE A 166 1.47 -4.29 10.91
C PHE A 166 2.63 -3.93 11.84
N ASN A 167 3.78 -3.61 11.25
CA ASN A 167 4.98 -3.21 11.97
C ASN A 167 5.89 -2.31 11.10
N GLY A 168 6.22 -1.11 11.60
CA GLY A 168 7.26 -0.26 11.02
C GLY A 168 6.84 1.19 10.82
N TYR A 169 7.37 1.83 9.78
CA TYR A 169 7.17 3.26 9.47
C TYR A 169 6.28 3.49 8.22
N GLY A 170 5.63 4.64 8.15
CA GLY A 170 4.99 5.09 6.91
C GLY A 170 3.59 4.53 6.62
N GLU A 171 2.77 4.26 7.64
CA GLU A 171 1.48 3.57 7.44
C GLU A 171 0.26 4.47 7.30
N GLY A 172 0.40 5.73 7.69
CA GLY A 172 -0.37 6.83 7.15
C GLY A 172 0.58 8.01 6.97
N LEU A 173 0.22 8.98 6.13
CA LEU A 173 1.10 10.11 5.88
C LEU A 173 1.30 10.99 7.14
N LEU A 174 0.28 11.16 8.00
CA LEU A 174 0.39 12.00 9.19
C LEU A 174 1.58 11.61 10.10
N ASP A 175 1.77 10.31 10.31
CA ASP A 175 2.83 9.74 11.17
C ASP A 175 3.90 8.99 10.34
N TYR A 176 4.19 9.44 9.11
CA TYR A 176 5.11 8.72 8.22
C TYR A 176 6.48 8.45 8.86
N ASN A 177 6.90 9.31 9.78
CA ASN A 177 8.17 9.30 10.51
C ASN A 177 8.11 8.57 11.87
N ALA A 178 6.95 8.08 12.30
CA ALA A 178 6.79 7.32 13.53
C ALA A 178 6.76 5.81 13.25
N SER A 179 7.25 5.01 14.21
CA SER A 179 7.11 3.56 14.17
C SER A 179 5.81 3.13 14.84
N SER A 180 5.01 2.30 14.17
CA SER A 180 3.74 1.80 14.68
C SER A 180 3.69 0.27 14.66
N ASN A 181 2.87 -0.28 15.56
CA ASN A 181 2.51 -1.69 15.62
C ASN A 181 0.98 -1.74 15.68
N ARG A 182 0.32 -2.41 14.74
CA ARG A 182 -1.15 -2.49 14.71
C ARG A 182 -1.59 -3.90 14.32
N ILE A 183 -2.63 -4.38 14.99
CA ILE A 183 -3.46 -5.50 14.51
C ILE A 183 -4.85 -4.96 14.18
N GLY A 184 -5.41 -5.42 13.07
CA GLY A 184 -6.77 -5.14 12.64
C GLY A 184 -7.51 -6.42 12.31
N ILE A 185 -8.79 -6.48 12.65
CA ILE A 185 -9.69 -7.59 12.34
C ILE A 185 -10.97 -6.98 11.73
N GLY A 186 -11.45 -7.55 10.63
CA GLY A 186 -12.63 -7.05 9.93
C GLY A 186 -12.96 -7.90 8.71
N PHE A 187 -13.32 -7.23 7.61
CA PHE A 187 -13.81 -7.82 6.39
C PHE A 187 -13.08 -7.25 5.18
N ILE A 188 -12.89 -8.06 4.13
CA ILE A 188 -12.34 -7.64 2.85
C ILE A 188 -13.27 -8.10 1.72
N LEU A 189 -13.42 -7.25 0.70
CA LEU A 189 -14.02 -7.64 -0.58
C LEU A 189 -13.00 -8.48 -1.35
N THR A 190 -13.37 -9.71 -1.69
CA THR A 190 -12.51 -10.59 -2.49
C THR A 190 -12.71 -10.34 -3.98
N ASP A 191 -11.59 -10.27 -4.71
CA ASP A 191 -11.56 -10.21 -6.17
C ASP A 191 -12.36 -11.36 -6.80
N TRP A 192 -12.84 -11.12 -8.02
CA TRP A 192 -13.56 -12.13 -8.80
C TRP A 192 -12.61 -13.28 -9.15
N ARG A 193 -13.03 -14.50 -8.81
CA ARG A 193 -12.32 -15.77 -9.06
C ARG A 193 -12.96 -16.52 -10.22
#